data_AF-S3B5M2-F1
#
_entry.id   AF-S3B5M2-F1
#
_cell.length_a   1.000
_cell.length_b   1.000
_cell.length_c   1.000
_cell.angle_alpha   90.00
_cell.angle_beta   90.00
_cell.angle_gamma   90.00
#
_symmetry.space_group_name_H-M   'P 1'
#
loop_
_entity.id
_entity.type
_entity.pdbx_description
1 polymer ?
#
loop_
_entity_poly.entity_id
_entity_poly.type
_entity_poly.pdbx_seq_one_letter_code
_entity_poly.pdbx_strand_id
1 'polypeptide(L)'
;MRYEFNPPRYTWTASTAEEAKNTLQAAADLIDAHLATLVPGNSLQRYKAKESTPVSLTVSLDLDDLIEQINTKRTLDSLDFPLEQR
;
A
#
# COMPACT_ATOMS: atom_id res chain seq x y z
N MET A 1 -18.18 -20.78 27.41
CA MET A 1 -16.84 -20.31 27.01
C MET A 1 -17.02 -19.19 25.99
N ARG A 2 -16.54 -17.98 26.26
CA ARG A 2 -16.51 -16.90 25.27
C ARG A 2 -15.25 -17.12 24.43
N TYR A 3 -15.40 -17.38 23.14
CA TYR A 3 -14.27 -17.34 22.22
C TYR A 3 -13.85 -15.87 22.08
N GLU A 4 -12.73 -15.49 22.69
CA GLU A 4 -12.11 -14.19 22.42
C GLU A 4 -11.46 -14.24 21.04
N PHE A 5 -11.98 -13.44 20.12
CA PHE A 5 -11.35 -13.22 18.84
C PHE A 5 -10.15 -12.29 19.06
N ASN A 6 -8.97 -12.86 19.27
CA ASN A 6 -7.74 -12.07 19.28
C ASN A 6 -7.42 -11.66 17.84
N PRO A 7 -7.35 -10.35 17.54
CA PRO A 7 -7.10 -9.90 16.18
C PRO A 7 -5.68 -10.31 15.75
N PRO A 8 -5.53 -11.00 14.61
CA PRO A 8 -4.21 -11.33 14.10
C PRO A 8 -3.44 -10.04 13.77
N ARG A 9 -2.13 -10.05 14.05
CA ARG A 9 -1.21 -8.98 13.65
C ARG A 9 -0.42 -9.48 12.45
N TYR A 10 -0.43 -8.69 11.37
CA TYR A 10 0.29 -8.99 10.15
C TYR A 10 1.47 -8.04 10.00
N THR A 11 2.59 -8.57 9.51
CA THR A 11 3.73 -7.77 9.06
C THR A 11 4.10 -8.26 7.67
N TRP A 12 4.14 -7.35 6.72
CA TRP A 12 4.50 -7.62 5.33
C TRP A 12 5.70 -6.78 4.93
N THR A 13 6.52 -7.32 4.03
CA THR A 13 7.70 -6.68 3.47
C THR A 13 7.69 -6.85 1.97
N ALA A 14 8.14 -5.84 1.24
CA ALA A 14 8.27 -5.87 -0.22
C ALA A 14 9.63 -5.29 -0.61
N SER A 15 10.26 -5.87 -1.64
CA SER A 15 11.59 -5.47 -2.12
C SER A 15 11.55 -4.82 -3.50
N THR A 16 10.38 -4.80 -4.14
CA THR A 16 10.17 -4.15 -5.44
C THR A 16 8.92 -3.27 -5.41
N ALA A 17 8.84 -2.32 -6.35
CA ALA A 17 7.65 -1.48 -6.49
C ALA A 17 6.38 -2.29 -6.78
N GLU A 18 6.50 -3.40 -7.54
CA GLU A 18 5.37 -4.29 -7.83
C GLU A 18 4.92 -5.06 -6.59
N GLU A 19 5.86 -5.63 -5.83
CA GLU A 19 5.56 -6.31 -4.56
C GLU A 19 4.93 -5.36 -3.53
N ALA A 20 5.40 -4.11 -3.46
CA ALA A 20 4.87 -3.11 -2.54
C ALA A 20 3.41 -2.79 -2.89
N LYS A 21 3.11 -2.61 -4.19
CA LYS A 21 1.75 -2.41 -4.68
C LYS A 21 0.85 -3.62 -4.36
N ASN A 22 1.32 -4.83 -4.63
CA ASN A 22 0.57 -6.05 -4.36
C ASN A 22 0.31 -6.24 -2.86
N THR A 23 1.26 -5.87 -2.01
CA THR A 23 1.12 -5.89 -0.54
C THR A 23 0.06 -4.92 -0.06
N LEU A 24 0.04 -3.68 -0.57
CA LEU A 24 -0.99 -2.70 -0.23
C LEU A 24 -2.38 -3.16 -0.66
N GLN A 25 -2.50 -3.79 -1.83
CA GLN A 25 -3.77 -4.35 -2.31
C GLN A 25 -4.24 -5.50 -1.40
N ALA A 26 -3.35 -6.45 -1.08
CA ALA A 26 -3.68 -7.57 -0.19
C ALA A 26 -4.12 -7.09 1.21
N ALA A 27 -3.48 -6.03 1.74
CA ALA A 27 -3.88 -5.41 2.99
C ALA A 27 -5.30 -4.85 2.95
N ALA A 28 -5.64 -4.15 1.85
CA ALA A 28 -6.98 -3.61 1.64
C ALA A 28 -8.03 -4.73 1.51
N ASP A 29 -7.72 -5.78 0.73
CA ASP A 29 -8.62 -6.92 0.53
C ASP A 29 -8.90 -7.67 1.84
N LEU A 30 -7.89 -7.79 2.71
CA LEU A 30 -8.04 -8.41 4.03
C LEU A 30 -8.96 -7.60 4.95
N ILE A 31 -8.81 -6.27 4.97
CA ILE A 31 -9.71 -5.38 5.72
C ILE A 31 -11.16 -5.55 5.22
N ASP A 32 -11.34 -5.56 3.90
CA ASP A 32 -12.65 -5.73 3.28
C ASP A 32 -13.28 -7.10 3.59
N ALA A 33 -12.49 -8.16 3.61
CA ALA A 33 -12.95 -9.49 4.01
C ALA A 33 -13.39 -9.55 5.48
N HIS A 34 -12.65 -8.91 6.39
CA HIS A 34 -13.04 -8.82 7.79
C HIS A 34 -14.32 -7.98 7.98
N LEU A 35 -14.46 -6.86 7.27
CA LEU A 35 -15.66 -6.02 7.33
C LEU A 35 -16.88 -6.73 6.74
N ALA A 36 -16.71 -7.51 5.67
CA ALA A 36 -17.78 -8.34 5.11
C ALA A 36 -18.24 -9.42 6.09
N THR A 37 -17.33 -9.93 6.93
CA THR A 37 -17.65 -10.86 8.02
C THR A 37 -18.42 -10.17 9.15
N LEU A 38 -18.07 -8.91 9.47
CA LEU A 38 -18.72 -8.12 10.52
C LEU A 38 -20.16 -7.73 10.14
N VAL A 39 -20.40 -7.38 8.87
CA VAL A 39 -21.71 -6.93 8.37
C VAL A 39 -22.10 -7.70 7.10
N PRO A 40 -22.64 -8.92 7.21
CA PRO A 40 -23.11 -9.68 6.08
C PRO A 40 -24.44 -9.11 5.55
N GLY A 41 -24.44 -8.59 4.32
CA GLY A 41 -25.67 -8.47 3.51
C GLY A 41 -26.31 -7.08 3.33
N ASN A 42 -25.83 -6.00 3.94
CA ASN A 42 -26.35 -4.65 3.68
C ASN A 42 -25.22 -3.71 3.23
N SER A 43 -25.31 -3.19 2.00
CA SER A 43 -24.30 -2.30 1.41
C SER A 43 -24.13 -0.99 2.19
N LEU A 44 -25.23 -0.39 2.65
CA LEU A 44 -25.21 0.83 3.45
C LEU A 44 -24.58 0.61 4.83
N GLN A 45 -24.89 -0.52 5.47
CA GLN A 45 -24.28 -0.86 6.77
C GLN A 45 -22.81 -1.22 6.63
N ARG A 46 -22.40 -1.90 5.54
CA ARG A 46 -20.99 -2.14 5.22
C ARG A 46 -20.22 -0.84 4.99
N TYR A 47 -20.81 0.12 4.30
CA TYR A 47 -20.22 1.46 4.12
C TYR A 47 -20.01 2.17 5.46
N LYS A 48 -21.05 2.20 6.32
CA LYS A 48 -20.92 2.79 7.66
C LYS A 48 -19.89 2.06 8.53
N ALA A 49 -19.80 0.73 8.41
CA ALA A 49 -18.78 -0.06 9.10
C ALA A 49 -17.37 0.29 8.61
N LYS A 50 -17.16 0.47 7.29
CA LYS A 50 -15.89 0.97 6.73
C LYS A 50 -15.47 2.32 7.34
N GLU A 51 -16.40 3.27 7.47
CA GLU A 51 -16.07 4.60 8.02
C GLU A 51 -15.79 4.61 9.53
N SER A 52 -16.42 3.73 10.30
CA SER A 52 -16.40 3.79 11.76
C SER A 52 -15.53 2.73 12.42
N THR A 53 -15.08 1.71 11.69
CA THR A 53 -14.26 0.64 12.27
C THR A 53 -12.85 1.16 12.56
N PRO A 54 -12.39 1.14 13.82
CA PRO A 54 -11.05 1.59 14.15
C PRO A 54 -10.02 0.60 13.58
N VAL A 55 -9.07 1.12 12.80
CA VAL A 55 -7.93 0.39 12.27
C VAL A 55 -6.67 1.21 12.51
N SER A 56 -5.58 0.56 12.90
CA SER A 56 -4.25 1.17 12.93
C SER A 56 -3.44 0.58 11.78
N LEU A 57 -2.98 1.43 10.87
CA LEU A 57 -2.13 1.06 9.75
C LEU A 57 -0.87 1.92 9.79
N THR A 58 0.29 1.29 9.73
CA THR A 58 1.59 1.96 9.58
C THR A 58 2.22 1.47 8.29
N VAL A 59 2.59 2.41 7.42
CA VAL A 59 3.30 2.15 6.18
C VAL A 59 4.61 2.92 6.23
N SER A 60 5.73 2.21 6.07
CA SER A 60 7.05 2.82 5.89
C SER A 60 7.51 2.50 4.47
N LEU A 61 7.83 3.54 3.70
CA LEU A 61 8.32 3.42 2.33
C LEU A 61 9.71 4.05 2.28
N ASP A 62 10.70 3.23 1.97
CA ASP A 62 12.04 3.69 1.59
C ASP A 62 12.11 3.73 0.06
N LEU A 63 12.40 4.90 -0.48
CA LEU A 63 12.44 5.16 -1.92
C LEU A 63 13.79 5.71 -2.38
N ASP A 64 14.82 5.66 -1.53
CA ASP A 64 16.11 6.28 -1.80
C ASP A 64 16.74 5.74 -3.09
N ASP A 65 16.76 4.41 -3.27
CA ASP A 65 17.27 3.75 -4.47
C ASP A 65 16.50 4.15 -5.74
N LEU A 66 15.18 4.33 -5.64
CA LEU A 66 14.35 4.74 -6.77
C LEU A 66 14.64 6.19 -7.17
N ILE A 67 14.83 7.07 -6.18
CA ILE A 67 15.19 8.47 -6.42
C ILE A 67 16.60 8.57 -7.02
N GLU A 68 17.55 7.76 -6.56
CA GLU A 68 18.88 7.66 -7.15
C GLU A 68 18.78 7.28 -8.64
N GLN A 69 18.04 6.22 -8.97
CA GLN A 69 17.83 5.80 -10.35
C GLN A 69 17.19 6.88 -11.23
N ILE A 70 16.20 7.62 -10.71
CA ILE A 70 15.60 8.75 -11.42
C ILE A 70 16.64 9.84 -11.72
N ASN A 71 17.47 10.18 -10.73
CA ASN A 71 18.49 11.20 -10.89
C ASN A 71 19.58 10.78 -11.89
N THR A 72 20.08 9.54 -11.79
CA THR A 72 21.03 8.98 -12.75
C THR A 72 20.48 9.04 -14.17
N LYS A 73 19.22 8.64 -14.37
CA LYS A 73 18.58 8.70 -15.68
C LYS A 73 18.50 10.13 -16.23
N ARG A 74 18.09 11.11 -15.42
CA ARG A 74 18.05 12.52 -15.82
C ARG A 74 19.42 13.06 -16.22
N THR A 75 20.48 12.67 -15.49
CA THR A 75 21.85 13.07 -15.83
C THR A 75 22.27 12.49 -17.18
N LEU A 76 22.01 11.20 -17.43
CA LEU A 76 22.31 10.57 -18.72
C LEU A 76 21.54 11.24 -19.87
N ASP A 77 20.23 11.44 -19.71
CA ASP A 77 19.39 12.10 -20.72
C ASP A 77 19.90 13.52 -21.04
N SER A 78 20.44 14.24 -20.04
CA SER A 78 21.00 15.59 -20.25
C SER A 78 22.34 15.61 -21.00
N LEU A 79 23.08 14.50 -21.00
CA LEU A 79 24.35 14.36 -21.71
C LEU A 79 24.14 14.00 -23.20
N ASP A 80 23.04 13.32 -23.52
CA ASP A 80 22.65 12.95 -24.90
C ASP A 80 22.05 14.10 -25.72
N PHE A 81 21.86 15.29 -25.12
CA PHE A 81 21.59 16.54 -25.83
C PHE A 81 22.87 17.40 -25.89
N PRO A 82 23.78 17.17 -26.87
CA PRO A 82 24.91 18.07 -27.03
C PRO A 82 24.39 19.43 -27.50
N LEU A 83 25.03 20.46 -26.96
CA LEU A 83 24.88 21.88 -27.28
C LEU A 83 25.14 22.14 -28.77
N GLU A 84 24.20 21.81 -29.65
CA GLU A 84 24.21 22.25 -31.06
C GLU A 84 23.43 23.56 -31.25
N GLN A 85 23.46 24.52 -30.31
CA GLN A 85 23.02 25.89 -30.60
C GLN A 85 23.78 26.90 -29.73
N ARG A 86 25.00 27.27 -30.16
CA ARG A 86 25.60 28.58 -29.89
C ARG A 86 26.42 29.03 -31.09
#